data_AF-A0A377VD23-F1
#
_entry.id   AF-A0A377VD23-F1
#
_cell.length_a   1.000
_cell.length_b   1.000
_cell.length_c   1.000
_cell.angle_alpha   90.00
_cell.angle_beta   90.00
_cell.angle_gamma   90.00
#
_symmetry.space_group_name_H-M   'P 1'
#
loop_
_entity.id
_entity.type
_entity.pdbx_description
1 polymer ?
#
loop_
_entity_poly.entity_id
_entity_poly.type
_entity_poly.pdbx_seq_one_letter_code
_entity_poly.pdbx_strand_id
1 'polypeptide(L)'
;MISLRHTALGLALSLAFAGQALAVTTIPFWHSMEGELGKEVDSLAQRFNAANPDYKIVPVYKGNYEQSLSAGIAAFRTGNAPAILQVYEVGTATMMASKAIKPVYQVFSEAGIKFDESQFVPTVAGYYTDSKTGHLLSQPFNSSTPGALLQQRRLQKSRLRSGAAAEDLAGSGGLHREAESRRDEVRLRQRLAGLDPD
;
A
#
# COMPACT_ATOMS: atom_id res chain seq x y z
N MET A 1 -48.98 -55.42 -17.65
CA MET A 1 -48.19 -55.17 -16.42
C MET A 1 -46.79 -54.62 -16.72
N ILE A 2 -46.66 -53.59 -17.58
CA ILE A 2 -45.35 -53.09 -18.09
C ILE A 2 -44.99 -51.68 -17.58
N SER A 3 -45.83 -51.07 -16.72
CA SER A 3 -45.76 -49.62 -16.47
C SER A 3 -44.96 -49.20 -15.22
N LEU A 4 -44.39 -50.13 -14.43
CA LEU A 4 -43.75 -49.77 -13.15
C LEU A 4 -42.21 -49.85 -13.13
N ARG A 5 -41.57 -50.40 -14.17
CA ARG A 5 -40.10 -50.60 -14.19
C ARG A 5 -39.33 -49.44 -14.83
N HIS A 6 -39.99 -48.64 -15.66
CA HIS A 6 -39.35 -47.52 -16.38
C HIS A 6 -39.34 -46.21 -15.58
N THR A 7 -40.22 -46.08 -14.57
CA THR A 7 -40.30 -44.88 -13.71
C THR A 7 -39.19 -44.82 -12.67
N ALA A 8 -38.62 -45.96 -12.25
CA ALA A 8 -37.54 -46.00 -11.27
C ALA A 8 -36.17 -45.58 -11.85
N LEU A 9 -35.94 -45.77 -13.16
CA LEU A 9 -34.65 -45.48 -13.79
C LEU A 9 -34.47 -43.98 -14.08
N GLY A 10 -35.56 -43.24 -14.32
CA GLY A 10 -35.52 -41.80 -14.56
C GLY A 10 -35.21 -40.95 -13.32
N LEU A 11 -35.52 -41.45 -12.12
CA LEU A 11 -35.30 -40.73 -10.86
C LEU A 11 -33.85 -40.83 -10.35
N ALA A 12 -33.10 -41.85 -10.76
CA ALA A 12 -31.70 -42.01 -10.38
C ALA A 12 -30.75 -41.11 -11.20
N LEU A 13 -31.14 -40.73 -12.42
CA LEU A 13 -30.31 -39.90 -13.30
C LEU A 13 -30.43 -38.39 -12.98
N SER A 14 -31.50 -37.95 -12.32
CA SER A 14 -31.70 -36.55 -11.93
C SER A 14 -30.90 -36.13 -10.68
N LEU A 15 -30.48 -37.07 -9.83
CA LEU A 15 -29.63 -36.76 -8.66
C LEU A 15 -28.14 -36.60 -9.00
N ALA A 16 -27.68 -37.04 -10.17
CA ALA A 16 -26.29 -36.89 -10.59
C ALA A 16 -25.94 -35.46 -11.06
N PHE A 17 -26.95 -34.59 -11.20
CA PHE A 17 -26.79 -33.16 -11.54
C PHE A 17 -26.91 -32.23 -10.35
N ALA A 18 -26.81 -32.74 -9.11
CA ALA A 18 -26.59 -31.90 -7.94
C ALA A 18 -25.30 -31.11 -8.17
N GLY A 19 -25.45 -29.85 -8.58
CA GLY A 19 -24.37 -28.97 -9.00
C GLY A 19 -23.24 -28.99 -8.00
N GLN A 20 -22.02 -29.09 -8.50
CA GLN A 20 -20.85 -28.82 -7.70
C GLN A 20 -21.03 -27.42 -7.13
N ALA A 21 -21.33 -27.31 -5.84
CA ALA A 21 -21.26 -26.05 -5.15
C ALA A 21 -19.79 -25.62 -5.21
N LEU A 22 -19.47 -24.72 -6.16
CA LEU A 22 -18.14 -24.15 -6.28
C LEU A 22 -17.86 -23.44 -4.96
N ALA A 23 -16.89 -23.95 -4.19
CA ALA A 23 -16.49 -23.34 -2.95
C ALA A 23 -15.89 -21.96 -3.25
N VAL A 24 -16.45 -20.91 -2.65
CA VAL A 24 -15.96 -19.53 -2.82
C VAL A 24 -14.50 -19.45 -2.35
N THR A 25 -13.61 -19.02 -3.24
CA THR A 25 -12.18 -18.89 -2.93
C THR A 25 -11.96 -17.64 -2.08
N THR A 26 -11.57 -17.83 -0.81
CA THR A 26 -11.27 -16.73 0.10
C THR A 26 -9.83 -16.27 -0.10
N ILE A 27 -9.65 -14.95 -0.27
CA ILE A 27 -8.39 -14.30 -0.56
C ILE A 27 -8.09 -13.30 0.57
N PRO A 28 -7.23 -13.66 1.54
CA PRO A 28 -6.85 -12.75 2.63
C PRO A 28 -6.00 -11.59 2.10
N PHE A 29 -6.38 -10.36 2.45
CA PHE A 29 -5.65 -9.14 2.12
C PHE A 29 -5.25 -8.39 3.39
N TRP A 30 -3.95 -8.40 3.71
CA TRP A 30 -3.42 -7.67 4.88
C TRP A 30 -2.99 -6.25 4.50
N HIS A 31 -3.47 -5.26 5.24
CA HIS A 31 -3.21 -3.84 4.97
C HIS A 31 -2.90 -3.04 6.24
N SER A 32 -2.41 -1.81 6.03
CA SER A 32 -2.03 -0.85 7.07
C SER A 32 -2.88 0.43 7.04
N MET A 33 -3.99 0.40 6.30
CA MET A 33 -4.97 1.50 6.25
C MET A 33 -5.84 1.58 7.50
N GLU A 34 -5.75 2.69 8.22
CA GLU A 34 -6.53 2.99 9.43
C GLU A 34 -7.63 4.03 9.15
N GLY A 35 -8.64 4.10 10.02
CA GLY A 35 -9.69 5.11 9.97
C GLY A 35 -10.51 5.06 8.68
N GLU A 36 -10.76 6.23 8.08
CA GLU A 36 -11.54 6.34 6.83
C GLU A 36 -10.89 5.61 5.65
N LEU A 37 -9.55 5.53 5.61
CA LEU A 37 -8.86 4.78 4.56
C LEU A 37 -9.15 3.28 4.67
N GLY A 38 -9.21 2.74 5.89
CA GLY A 38 -9.60 1.35 6.13
C GLY A 38 -11.02 1.06 5.64
N LYS A 39 -11.97 1.97 5.90
CA LYS A 39 -13.35 1.85 5.39
C LYS A 39 -13.42 1.86 3.87
N GLU A 40 -12.58 2.65 3.20
CA GLU A 40 -12.52 2.65 1.74
C GLU A 40 -11.95 1.33 1.21
N VAL A 41 -10.96 0.74 1.88
CA VAL A 41 -10.48 -0.63 1.54
C VAL A 41 -11.62 -1.64 1.63
N ASP A 42 -12.41 -1.60 2.71
CA ASP A 42 -13.55 -2.49 2.90
C ASP A 42 -14.61 -2.30 1.80
N SER A 43 -14.91 -1.04 1.45
CA SER A 43 -15.83 -0.67 0.37
C SER A 43 -15.38 -1.23 -0.99
N LEU A 44 -14.09 -1.09 -1.32
CA LEU A 44 -13.51 -1.65 -2.55
C LEU A 44 -13.60 -3.18 -2.57
N ALA A 45 -13.25 -3.84 -1.46
CA ALA A 45 -13.36 -5.29 -1.35
C ALA A 45 -14.82 -5.77 -1.47
N GLN A 46 -15.77 -5.05 -0.87
CA GLN A 46 -17.19 -5.35 -0.99
C GLN A 46 -17.69 -5.26 -2.43
N ARG A 47 -17.30 -4.21 -3.16
CA ARG A 47 -17.64 -4.05 -4.59
C ARG A 47 -17.06 -5.17 -5.43
N PHE A 48 -15.80 -5.55 -5.19
CA PHE A 48 -15.17 -6.68 -5.86
C PHE A 48 -15.91 -7.99 -5.59
N ASN A 49 -16.21 -8.30 -4.32
CA ASN A 49 -16.90 -9.52 -3.92
C ASN A 49 -18.32 -9.60 -4.50
N ALA A 50 -19.01 -8.46 -4.63
CA ALA A 50 -20.32 -8.41 -5.27
C ALA A 50 -20.26 -8.67 -6.79
N ALA A 51 -19.21 -8.18 -7.45
CA ALA A 51 -19.02 -8.35 -8.88
C ALA A 51 -18.43 -9.73 -9.26
N ASN A 52 -17.78 -10.42 -8.32
CA ASN A 52 -17.03 -11.66 -8.57
C ASN A 52 -17.41 -12.74 -7.53
N PRO A 53 -18.57 -13.41 -7.67
CA PRO A 53 -19.13 -14.28 -6.63
C PRO A 53 -18.27 -15.51 -6.31
N ASP A 54 -17.40 -15.93 -7.23
CA ASP A 54 -16.49 -17.06 -7.03
C ASP A 54 -15.31 -16.74 -6.10
N TYR A 55 -15.08 -15.45 -5.81
CA TYR A 55 -13.94 -14.96 -5.03
C TYR A 55 -14.39 -14.06 -3.88
N LYS A 56 -13.70 -14.16 -2.75
CA LYS A 56 -13.97 -13.34 -1.57
C LYS A 56 -12.68 -12.73 -1.01
N ILE A 57 -12.46 -11.46 -1.31
CA ILE A 57 -11.41 -10.65 -0.70
C ILE A 57 -11.81 -10.36 0.75
N VAL A 58 -10.89 -10.62 1.68
CA VAL A 58 -11.05 -10.37 3.12
C VAL A 58 -9.94 -9.43 3.58
N PRO A 59 -10.20 -8.10 3.63
CA PRO A 59 -9.27 -7.14 4.20
C PRO A 59 -9.07 -7.37 5.70
N VAL A 60 -7.84 -7.26 6.16
CA VAL A 60 -7.47 -7.34 7.58
C VAL A 60 -6.42 -6.27 7.87
N TYR A 61 -6.76 -5.34 8.76
CA TYR A 61 -5.81 -4.38 9.29
C TYR A 61 -4.76 -5.07 10.17
N LYS A 62 -3.47 -4.87 9.88
CA LYS A 62 -2.35 -5.51 10.57
C LYS A 62 -1.46 -4.55 11.37
N GLY A 63 -1.94 -3.32 11.59
CA GLY A 63 -1.17 -2.27 12.24
C GLY A 63 -0.51 -1.32 11.22
N ASN A 64 0.54 -0.63 11.63
CA ASN A 64 1.33 0.20 10.73
C ASN A 64 2.14 -0.63 9.72
N TYR A 65 2.83 0.03 8.79
CA TYR A 65 3.55 -0.64 7.71
C TYR A 65 4.65 -1.59 8.20
N GLU A 66 5.39 -1.22 9.23
CA GLU A 66 6.45 -2.04 9.81
C GLU A 66 5.89 -3.29 10.49
N GLN A 67 4.79 -3.15 11.22
CA GLN A 67 4.07 -4.25 11.86
C GLN A 67 3.49 -5.21 10.82
N SER A 68 2.84 -4.68 9.79
CA SER A 68 2.24 -5.47 8.70
C SER A 68 3.30 -6.25 7.93
N LEU A 69 4.42 -5.61 7.58
CA LEU A 69 5.55 -6.27 6.89
C LEU A 69 6.14 -7.39 7.75
N SER A 70 6.41 -7.12 9.03
CA SER A 70 6.96 -8.11 9.96
C SER A 70 6.02 -9.31 10.13
N ALA A 71 4.71 -9.05 10.25
CA ALA A 71 3.69 -10.08 10.33
C ALA A 71 3.64 -10.92 9.05
N GLY A 72 3.71 -10.30 7.87
CA GLY A 72 3.72 -11.00 6.58
C GLY A 72 4.92 -11.94 6.42
N ILE A 73 6.14 -11.47 6.74
CA ILE A 73 7.36 -12.29 6.69
C ILE A 73 7.27 -13.47 7.65
N ALA A 74 6.79 -13.26 8.88
CA ALA A 74 6.61 -14.32 9.87
C ALA A 74 5.54 -15.35 9.43
N ALA A 75 4.42 -14.87 8.90
CA ALA A 75 3.34 -15.70 8.40
C ALA A 75 3.80 -16.58 7.22
N PHE A 76 4.62 -16.04 6.31
CA PHE A 76 5.19 -16.81 5.21
C PHE A 76 6.06 -17.97 5.70
N ARG A 77 6.92 -17.74 6.69
CA ARG A 77 7.77 -18.79 7.28
C ARG A 77 7.00 -19.93 7.93
N THR A 78 5.75 -19.68 8.33
CA THR A 78 4.87 -20.67 8.97
C THR A 78 3.81 -21.23 8.01
N GLY A 79 3.84 -20.85 6.72
CA GLY A 79 2.86 -21.28 5.73
C GLY A 79 1.48 -20.62 5.84
N ASN A 80 1.35 -19.54 6.62
CA ASN A 80 0.08 -18.83 6.90
C ASN A 80 0.04 -17.42 6.30
N ALA A 81 0.85 -17.13 5.27
CA ALA A 81 0.88 -15.82 4.63
C ALA A 81 -0.47 -15.45 3.99
N PRO A 82 -0.85 -14.16 3.97
CA PRO A 82 -1.98 -13.71 3.19
C PRO A 82 -1.68 -13.85 1.68
N ALA A 83 -2.74 -13.87 0.87
CA ALA A 83 -2.59 -13.84 -0.58
C ALA A 83 -2.13 -12.46 -1.08
N ILE A 84 -2.56 -11.39 -0.41
CA ILE A 84 -2.18 -10.02 -0.72
C ILE A 84 -1.66 -9.34 0.56
N LEU A 85 -0.52 -8.65 0.46
CA LEU A 85 0.07 -7.88 1.55
C LEU A 85 0.39 -6.46 1.06
N GLN A 86 -0.14 -5.45 1.73
CA GLN A 86 0.25 -4.07 1.50
C GLN A 86 1.60 -3.79 2.17
N VAL A 87 2.57 -3.33 1.38
CA VAL A 87 3.91 -2.97 1.84
C VAL A 87 4.20 -1.54 1.37
N TYR A 88 4.74 -0.71 2.27
CA TYR A 88 5.29 0.61 1.93
C TYR A 88 6.50 0.54 0.98
N GLU A 89 6.84 1.64 0.36
CA GLU A 89 7.85 1.71 -0.71
C GLU A 89 9.24 1.25 -0.24
N VAL A 90 9.66 1.64 0.96
CA VAL A 90 10.97 1.25 1.53
C VAL A 90 11.07 -0.26 1.82
N GLY A 91 9.95 -0.96 1.92
CA GLY A 91 9.91 -2.42 2.11
C GLY A 91 10.11 -3.23 0.83
N THR A 92 10.11 -2.59 -0.35
CA THR A 92 10.18 -3.29 -1.65
C THR A 92 11.42 -4.17 -1.76
N ALA A 93 12.60 -3.64 -1.42
CA ALA A 93 13.85 -4.39 -1.46
C ALA A 93 13.84 -5.59 -0.50
N THR A 94 13.26 -5.42 0.69
CA THR A 94 13.09 -6.51 1.67
C THR A 94 12.20 -7.62 1.12
N MET A 95 11.09 -7.27 0.46
CA MET A 95 10.18 -8.25 -0.14
C MET A 95 10.83 -8.98 -1.32
N MET A 96 11.57 -8.28 -2.18
CA MET A 96 12.33 -8.91 -3.26
C MET A 96 13.38 -9.90 -2.72
N ALA A 97 14.08 -9.54 -1.65
CA ALA A 97 15.08 -10.40 -1.02
C ALA A 97 14.47 -11.62 -0.30
N SER A 98 13.23 -11.51 0.17
CA SER A 98 12.55 -12.55 0.94
C SER A 98 12.26 -13.83 0.15
N LYS A 99 12.20 -13.75 -1.19
CA LYS A 99 11.70 -14.83 -2.07
C LYS A 99 10.28 -15.30 -1.73
N ALA A 100 9.52 -14.49 -0.99
CA ALA A 100 8.18 -14.80 -0.52
C ALA A 100 7.06 -14.24 -1.40
N ILE A 101 7.42 -13.51 -2.47
CA ILE A 101 6.47 -12.86 -3.36
C ILE A 101 6.45 -13.54 -4.72
N LYS A 102 5.27 -13.55 -5.35
CA LYS A 102 5.12 -13.77 -6.78
C LYS A 102 4.95 -12.40 -7.45
N PRO A 103 5.78 -12.03 -8.44
CA PRO A 103 5.61 -10.79 -9.18
C PRO A 103 4.22 -10.69 -9.81
N VAL A 104 3.60 -9.51 -9.75
CA VAL A 104 2.23 -9.30 -10.24
C VAL A 104 2.08 -9.68 -11.72
N TYR A 105 3.05 -9.35 -12.57
CA TYR A 105 3.01 -9.73 -13.98
C TYR A 105 2.91 -11.26 -14.18
N GLN A 106 3.53 -12.06 -13.31
CA GLN A 106 3.43 -13.52 -13.34
C GLN A 106 2.05 -14.00 -12.89
N VAL A 107 1.49 -13.39 -11.84
CA VAL A 107 0.13 -13.69 -11.37
C VAL A 107 -0.90 -13.53 -12.50
N PHE A 108 -0.84 -12.41 -13.23
CA PHE A 108 -1.75 -12.16 -14.35
C PHE A 108 -1.50 -13.12 -15.52
N SER A 109 -0.23 -13.37 -15.87
CA SER A 109 0.15 -14.29 -16.94
C SER A 109 -0.33 -15.72 -16.67
N GLU A 110 -0.09 -16.25 -15.48
CA GLU A 110 -0.54 -17.59 -15.08
C GLU A 110 -2.07 -17.70 -15.01
N ALA A 111 -2.76 -16.62 -14.65
CA ALA A 111 -4.22 -16.55 -14.65
C ALA A 111 -4.83 -16.39 -16.07
N GLY A 112 -4.01 -16.15 -17.10
CA GLY A 112 -4.48 -15.87 -18.46
C GLY A 112 -5.22 -14.53 -18.58
N ILE A 113 -5.00 -13.60 -17.66
CA ILE A 113 -5.65 -12.28 -17.65
C ILE A 113 -4.73 -11.26 -18.29
N LYS A 114 -5.24 -10.51 -19.27
CA LYS A 114 -4.49 -9.41 -19.90
C LYS A 114 -4.17 -8.33 -18.86
N PHE A 115 -2.88 -8.03 -18.69
CA PHE A 115 -2.39 -6.98 -17.81
C PHE A 115 -1.71 -5.89 -18.63
N ASP A 116 -2.35 -4.73 -18.72
CA ASP A 116 -1.81 -3.57 -19.44
C ASP A 116 -1.04 -2.66 -18.47
N GLU A 117 0.28 -2.82 -18.41
CA GLU A 117 1.13 -2.03 -17.52
C GLU A 117 1.19 -0.54 -17.91
N SER A 118 0.81 -0.19 -19.14
CA SER A 118 0.83 1.21 -19.61
C SER A 118 -0.26 2.07 -18.98
N GLN A 119 -1.25 1.45 -18.31
CA GLN A 119 -2.31 2.16 -17.59
C GLN A 119 -1.82 2.88 -16.33
N PHE A 120 -0.64 2.52 -15.82
CA PHE A 120 -0.07 3.15 -14.63
C PHE A 120 0.76 4.37 -14.99
N VAL A 121 0.68 5.41 -14.15
CA VAL A 121 1.54 6.60 -14.29
C VAL A 121 3.01 6.17 -14.20
N PRO A 122 3.85 6.41 -15.22
CA PRO A 122 5.20 5.83 -15.29
C PRO A 122 6.09 6.15 -14.08
N THR A 123 5.97 7.35 -13.51
CA THR A 123 6.75 7.78 -12.34
C THR A 123 6.35 7.05 -11.06
N VAL A 124 5.11 6.57 -10.98
CA VAL A 124 4.60 5.77 -9.86
C VAL A 124 4.95 4.30 -10.07
N ALA A 125 4.67 3.78 -11.27
CA ALA A 125 4.94 2.40 -11.64
C ALA A 125 6.43 2.06 -11.54
N GLY A 126 7.31 2.96 -12.00
CA GLY A 126 8.75 2.74 -12.03
C GLY A 126 9.37 2.41 -10.67
N TYR A 127 8.75 2.82 -9.56
CA TYR A 127 9.21 2.49 -8.21
C TYR A 127 9.06 0.98 -7.88
N TYR A 128 8.14 0.31 -8.58
CA TYR A 128 7.76 -1.08 -8.37
C TYR A 128 8.08 -1.98 -9.59
N THR A 129 8.80 -1.45 -10.56
CA THR A 129 9.20 -2.16 -11.78
C THR A 129 10.54 -2.85 -11.60
N ASP A 130 10.65 -4.09 -12.08
CA ASP A 130 11.93 -4.78 -12.18
C ASP A 130 12.81 -4.11 -13.24
N SER A 131 13.98 -3.61 -12.83
CA SER A 131 14.93 -2.95 -13.72
C SER A 131 15.52 -3.87 -14.80
N LYS A 132 15.45 -5.20 -14.63
CA LYS A 132 15.96 -6.16 -15.62
C LYS A 132 14.94 -6.48 -16.70
N THR A 133 13.68 -6.65 -16.30
CA THR A 133 12.61 -7.15 -17.19
C THR A 133 11.66 -6.04 -17.65
N GLY A 134 11.64 -4.90 -16.96
CA GLY A 134 10.72 -3.79 -17.24
C GLY A 134 9.29 -4.04 -16.75
N HIS A 135 9.01 -5.18 -16.10
CA HIS A 135 7.69 -5.56 -15.63
C HIS A 135 7.44 -5.15 -14.17
N LEU A 136 6.19 -4.85 -13.83
CA LEU A 136 5.76 -4.58 -12.46
C LEU A 136 5.92 -5.82 -11.55
N LEU A 137 6.72 -5.64 -10.49
CA LEU A 137 6.88 -6.60 -9.39
C LEU A 137 5.67 -6.56 -8.44
N SER A 138 5.14 -5.36 -8.18
CA SER A 138 3.98 -5.14 -7.31
C SER A 138 3.11 -4.02 -7.88
N GLN A 139 1.82 -4.02 -7.51
CA GLN A 139 0.87 -3.02 -8.00
C GLN A 139 0.85 -1.81 -7.06
N PRO A 140 0.99 -0.58 -7.59
CA PRO A 140 0.80 0.62 -6.77
C PRO A 140 -0.62 0.67 -6.18
N PHE A 141 -0.73 0.95 -4.87
CA PHE A 141 -2.02 1.00 -4.17
C PHE A 141 -2.35 2.41 -3.68
N ASN A 142 -1.59 2.93 -2.71
CA ASN A 142 -1.72 4.29 -2.21
C ASN A 142 -0.41 5.04 -2.41
N SER A 143 -0.34 5.83 -3.47
CA SER A 143 0.86 6.60 -3.81
C SER A 143 0.72 8.05 -3.36
N SER A 144 1.72 8.56 -2.64
CA SER A 144 1.79 9.96 -2.23
C SER A 144 3.08 10.60 -2.74
N THR A 145 2.99 11.85 -3.18
CA THR A 145 4.15 12.68 -3.49
C THR A 145 4.30 13.73 -2.40
N PRO A 146 5.52 13.98 -1.86
CA PRO A 146 5.73 15.07 -0.91
C PRO A 146 5.22 16.41 -1.48
N GLY A 147 4.36 17.09 -0.73
CA GLY A 147 3.85 18.41 -1.04
C GLY A 147 4.16 19.39 0.08
N ALA A 148 4.59 20.61 -0.25
CA ALA A 148 4.80 21.65 0.75
C ALA A 148 3.47 22.31 1.14
N LEU A 149 3.03 22.12 2.38
CA LEU A 149 1.91 22.88 2.95
C LEU A 149 2.39 24.26 3.37
N LEU A 150 2.20 25.25 2.50
CA LEU A 150 2.62 26.64 2.74
C LEU A 150 1.47 27.47 3.34
N GLN A 151 1.67 27.99 4.55
CA GLN A 151 0.64 28.76 5.26
C GLN A 151 0.48 30.16 4.64
N GLN A 152 -0.52 30.34 3.78
CA GLN A 152 -0.74 31.56 2.98
C GLN A 152 -0.75 32.87 3.80
N ARG A 153 -1.24 32.84 5.05
CA ARG A 153 -1.24 34.02 5.94
C ARG A 153 0.16 34.54 6.29
N ARG A 154 1.20 33.70 6.26
CA ARG A 154 2.59 34.14 6.52
C ARG A 154 3.24 34.77 5.28
N LEU A 155 2.81 34.37 4.08
CA LEU A 155 3.34 34.91 2.81
C LEU A 155 2.81 36.31 2.50
N GLN A 156 1.56 36.61 2.87
CA GLN A 156 1.00 37.96 2.70
C GLN A 156 1.76 39.02 3.50
N LYS A 157 2.35 38.66 4.65
CA LYS A 157 3.22 39.55 5.41
C LYS A 157 4.62 39.71 4.81
N SER A 158 5.12 38.73 4.05
CA SER A 158 6.50 38.76 3.52
C SER A 158 6.63 39.20 2.05
N ARG A 159 5.54 39.49 1.32
CA ARG A 159 5.57 39.85 -0.12
C ARG A 159 6.37 38.86 -1.00
N LEU A 160 6.50 37.59 -0.59
CA LEU A 160 7.20 36.59 -1.40
C LEU A 160 6.30 36.09 -2.53
N ARG A 161 6.76 36.27 -3.78
CA ARG A 161 6.10 35.70 -4.97
C ARG A 161 6.38 34.21 -5.04
N SER A 162 5.36 33.43 -5.40
CA SER A 162 5.30 31.95 -5.33
C SER A 162 6.46 31.18 -6.00
N GLY A 163 7.25 31.80 -6.89
CA GLY A 163 8.39 31.15 -7.56
C GLY A 163 9.72 31.23 -6.79
N ALA A 164 9.89 32.18 -5.86
CA ALA A 164 11.12 32.34 -5.09
C ALA A 164 11.17 31.48 -3.82
N ALA A 165 10.04 30.86 -3.43
CA ALA A 165 9.90 30.21 -2.13
C ALA A 165 10.82 29.00 -1.92
N ALA A 166 11.21 28.26 -2.98
CA ALA A 166 12.06 27.08 -2.82
C ALA A 166 13.52 27.44 -2.48
N GLU A 167 14.09 28.45 -3.14
CA GLU A 167 15.44 28.95 -2.86
C GLU A 167 15.49 29.73 -1.54
N ASP A 168 14.45 30.51 -1.24
CA ASP A 168 14.37 31.32 -0.03
C ASP A 168 14.16 30.47 1.24
N LEU A 169 13.49 29.31 1.12
CA LEU A 169 13.38 28.34 2.22
C LEU A 169 14.74 27.72 2.55
N ALA A 170 15.57 27.40 1.55
CA ALA A 170 16.94 26.92 1.75
C ALA A 170 17.83 28.01 2.40
N GLY A 171 17.69 29.26 1.96
CA GLY A 171 18.37 30.41 2.57
C GLY A 171 17.93 30.67 4.01
N SER A 172 16.62 30.55 4.31
CA SER A 172 16.08 30.76 5.65
C SER A 172 16.57 29.70 6.66
N GLY A 173 16.81 28.46 6.22
CA GLY A 173 17.43 27.43 7.04
C GLY A 173 18.87 27.75 7.43
N GLY A 174 19.62 28.40 6.53
CA GLY A 174 20.96 28.93 6.82
C GLY A 174 20.92 30.08 7.82
N LEU A 175 20.00 31.03 7.63
CA LEU A 175 19.81 32.17 8.54
C LEU A 175 19.34 31.73 9.94
N HIS A 176 18.52 30.69 10.04
CA HIS A 176 18.08 30.16 11.33
C HIS A 176 19.22 29.47 12.08
N ARG A 177 20.08 28.71 11.39
CA ARG A 177 21.29 28.12 11.99
C ARG A 177 22.30 29.18 12.42
N GLU A 178 22.44 30.26 11.66
CA GLU A 178 23.34 31.35 12.03
C GLU A 178 22.80 32.19 13.20
N ALA A 179 21.48 32.38 13.27
CA ALA A 179 20.84 33.04 14.40
C ALA A 179 20.93 32.21 15.70
N GLU A 180 20.84 30.88 15.61
CA GLU A 180 21.06 29.97 16.76
C GLU A 180 22.52 29.98 17.20
N SER A 181 23.46 29.89 16.26
CA SER A 181 24.90 29.97 16.54
C SER A 181 25.27 31.27 17.27
N ARG A 182 24.75 32.42 16.82
CA ARG A 182 24.99 33.71 17.48
C ARG A 182 24.33 33.82 18.85
N ARG A 183 23.16 33.19 19.07
CA ARG A 183 22.54 33.14 20.41
C ARG A 183 23.37 32.30 21.37
N ASP A 184 23.89 31.16 20.91
CA ASP A 184 24.73 30.29 21.72
C ASP A 184 26.07 30.98 22.04
N GLU A 185 26.64 31.74 21.10
CA GLU A 185 27.84 32.53 21.35
C GLU A 185 27.60 33.64 22.40
N VAL A 186 26.48 34.35 22.33
CA VAL A 186 26.11 35.37 23.33
C VAL A 186 25.88 34.73 24.70
N ARG A 187 25.21 33.57 24.76
CA ARG A 187 24.94 32.84 26.00
C ARG A 187 26.22 32.29 26.63
N LEU A 188 27.16 31.85 25.81
CA LEU A 188 28.50 31.41 26.25
C LEU A 188 29.30 32.59 26.81
N ARG A 189 29.28 33.75 26.15
CA ARG A 189 29.94 34.96 26.64
C ARG A 189 29.33 35.48 27.94
N GLN A 190 28.01 35.39 28.11
CA GLN A 190 27.33 35.76 29.36
C GLN A 190 27.69 34.83 30.53
N ARG A 191 27.78 33.51 30.29
CA ARG A 191 28.27 32.54 31.27
C ARG A 191 29.74 32.75 31.66
N LEU A 192 30.61 33.04 30.68
CA LEU A 192 32.02 33.33 30.94
C LEU A 192 32.23 34.66 31.69
N ALA A 193 31.29 35.60 31.57
CA ALA A 193 31.28 36.86 32.31
C ALA A 193 30.69 36.75 33.74
N GLY A 194 30.27 35.56 34.19
CA GLY A 194 29.68 35.35 35.51
C GLY A 194 28.29 35.99 35.70
N LEU A 195 27.63 36.37 34.60
CA LEU A 195 26.27 36.87 34.59
C LEU A 195 25.36 35.69 34.27
N ASP A 196 25.03 34.89 35.29
CA ASP A 196 24.09 33.77 35.11
C ASP A 196 22.68 34.32 34.90
N PRO A 197 21.98 33.98 33.80
CA PRO A 197 20.56 34.21 33.67
C PRO A 197 19.84 32.92 34.07
N ASP A 198 19.08 32.96 35.17
CA ASP A 198 18.07 31.95 35.50
C ASP A 198 17.15 31.66 34.28
#